data_AF-A0A840WHC4-F1
#
_entry.id   AF-A0A840WHC4-F1
#
_cell.length_a   1.000
_cell.length_b   1.000
_cell.length_c   1.000
_cell.angle_alpha   90.00
_cell.angle_beta   90.00
_cell.angle_gamma   90.00
#
_symmetry.space_group_name_H-M   'P 1'
#
loop_
_entity.id
_entity.type
_entity.pdbx_description
1 polymer ?
#
loop_
_entity_poly.entity_id
_entity_poly.type
_entity_poly.pdbx_seq_one_letter_code
_entity_poly.pdbx_strand_id
1 'polypeptide(L)'
;MIDTMTRKFRSGASAMEVWRLVATAFGRDQVKQYLASVALHDAARKALAKAGLGSSVDVSLTGIDAPREARVIIAADPEETPDYGALPSRVRAALRDFHITLDLPQGEHGEVTDDLVDEKFLDGEPIRLVRLKPLT
;
A
#
# COMPACT_ATOMS: atom_id res chain seq x y z
N MET A 1 15.83 -11.19 -8.42
CA MET A 1 16.52 -9.94 -8.03
C MET A 1 15.67 -9.10 -7.08
N ILE A 2 14.44 -8.75 -7.46
CA ILE A 2 13.49 -8.02 -6.62
C ILE A 2 13.24 -8.73 -5.27
N ASP A 3 13.00 -10.05 -5.28
CA ASP A 3 12.82 -10.83 -4.05
C ASP A 3 14.03 -10.76 -3.11
N THR A 4 15.24 -10.72 -3.67
CA THR A 4 16.48 -10.59 -2.90
C THR A 4 16.56 -9.22 -2.23
N MET A 5 16.18 -8.16 -2.94
CA MET A 5 16.13 -6.80 -2.39
C MET A 5 15.12 -6.73 -1.24
N THR A 6 13.89 -7.19 -1.48
CA THR A 6 12.80 -7.18 -0.49
C THR A 6 13.16 -7.99 0.74
N ARG A 7 13.76 -9.18 0.57
CA ARG A 7 14.21 -10.03 1.68
C ARG A 7 15.29 -9.35 2.53
N LYS A 8 16.32 -8.76 1.90
CA LYS A 8 17.39 -8.07 2.63
C LYS A 8 16.89 -6.84 3.36
N PHE A 9 16.00 -6.08 2.74
CA PHE A 9 15.38 -4.93 3.40
C PHE A 9 14.56 -5.35 4.62
N ARG A 10 13.73 -6.40 4.49
CA ARG A 10 12.97 -6.97 5.62
C ARG A 10 13.85 -7.55 6.72
N SER A 11 15.06 -8.01 6.40
CA SER A 11 16.05 -8.43 7.40
C SER A 11 16.82 -7.27 8.05
N GLY A 12 16.42 -6.02 7.80
CA GLY A 12 16.97 -4.82 8.45
C GLY A 12 18.07 -4.10 7.67
N ALA A 13 18.39 -4.51 6.44
CA ALA A 13 19.36 -3.78 5.63
C ALA A 13 18.82 -2.40 5.23
N SER A 14 19.67 -1.38 5.24
CA SER A 14 19.31 -0.05 4.79
C SER A 14 19.08 -0.02 3.27
N ALA A 15 18.28 0.94 2.79
CA ALA A 15 18.06 1.13 1.36
C ALA A 15 19.37 1.37 0.58
N MET A 16 20.37 1.97 1.24
CA MET A 16 21.69 2.23 0.66
C MET A 16 22.47 0.94 0.43
N GLU A 17 22.47 0.03 1.41
CA GLU A 17 23.10 -1.28 1.29
C GLU A 17 22.41 -2.13 0.23
N VAL A 18 21.07 -2.12 0.20
CA VAL A 18 20.29 -2.84 -0.82
C VAL A 18 20.59 -2.30 -2.21
N TRP A 19 20.63 -0.97 -2.41
CA TRP A 19 20.96 -0.39 -3.71
C TRP A 19 22.34 -0.81 -4.21
N ARG A 20 23.37 -0.82 -3.35
CA ARG A 20 24.73 -1.20 -3.75
C ARG A 20 24.79 -2.60 -4.38
N LEU A 21 23.89 -3.50 -3.97
CA LEU A 21 23.80 -4.86 -4.50
C LEU A 21 23.13 -4.94 -5.88
N VAL A 22 22.36 -3.93 -6.27
CA VAL A 22 21.59 -3.90 -7.53
C VAL A 22 21.88 -2.65 -8.37
N ALA A 23 22.95 -1.93 -8.06
CA ALA A 23 23.28 -0.63 -8.65
C ALA A 23 23.51 -0.70 -10.17
N THR A 24 23.83 -1.88 -10.70
CA THR A 24 23.99 -2.13 -12.13
C THR A 24 22.66 -2.17 -12.88
N ALA A 25 21.55 -2.42 -12.18
CA ALA A 25 20.23 -2.60 -12.78
C ALA A 25 19.25 -1.47 -12.45
N PHE A 26 19.36 -0.86 -11.27
CA PHE A 26 18.40 0.13 -10.80
C PHE A 26 19.06 1.41 -10.26
N GLY A 27 18.40 2.54 -10.53
CA GLY A 27 18.77 3.82 -9.94
C GLY A 27 18.56 3.85 -8.42
N ARG A 28 19.36 4.65 -7.72
CA ARG A 28 19.27 4.80 -6.26
C ARG A 28 17.87 5.21 -5.80
N ASP A 29 17.27 6.19 -6.45
CA ASP A 29 15.95 6.70 -6.07
C ASP A 29 14.85 5.69 -6.39
N GLN A 30 14.99 4.92 -7.47
CA GLN A 30 14.08 3.84 -7.83
C GLN A 30 14.06 2.76 -6.74
N VAL A 31 15.24 2.33 -6.26
CA VAL A 31 15.36 1.39 -5.14
C VAL A 31 14.76 1.99 -3.86
N LYS A 32 15.06 3.25 -3.55
CA LYS A 32 14.55 3.92 -2.36
C LYS A 32 13.02 4.00 -2.36
N GLN A 33 12.41 4.39 -3.49
CA GLN A 33 10.95 4.45 -3.65
C GLN A 33 10.32 3.07 -3.53
N TYR A 34 10.87 2.06 -4.21
CA TYR A 34 10.38 0.69 -4.13
C TYR A 34 10.41 0.14 -2.69
N LEU A 35 11.52 0.32 -1.97
CA LEU A 35 11.64 -0.14 -0.59
C LEU A 35 10.74 0.63 0.38
N ALA A 36 10.48 1.92 0.13
CA ALA A 36 9.49 2.68 0.87
C ALA A 36 8.08 2.09 0.69
N SER A 37 7.75 1.66 -0.53
CA SER A 37 6.48 0.98 -0.82
C SER A 37 6.42 -0.41 -0.19
N VAL A 38 7.51 -1.18 -0.19
CA VAL A 38 7.60 -2.45 0.57
C VAL A 38 7.30 -2.22 2.06
N ALA A 39 7.88 -1.19 2.67
CA ALA A 39 7.61 -0.86 4.06
C ALA A 39 6.15 -0.47 4.32
N LEU A 40 5.53 0.27 3.39
CA LEU A 40 4.10 0.62 3.44
C LEU A 40 3.21 -0.60 3.33
N HIS A 41 3.46 -1.49 2.37
CA HIS A 41 2.75 -2.76 2.22
C HIS A 41 2.81 -3.60 3.49
N ASP A 42 4.01 -3.78 4.06
CA ASP A 42 4.18 -4.61 5.27
C ASP A 42 3.46 -4.00 6.48
N ALA A 43 3.50 -2.67 6.62
CA ALA A 43 2.78 -1.96 7.68
C ALA A 43 1.26 -2.04 7.50
N ALA A 44 0.75 -1.87 6.28
CA ALA A 44 -0.67 -1.97 5.99
C ALA A 44 -1.21 -3.38 6.23
N ARG A 45 -0.51 -4.42 5.75
CA ARG A 45 -0.89 -5.82 6.04
C ARG A 45 -0.96 -6.09 7.53
N LYS A 46 0.02 -5.61 8.30
CA LYS A 46 0.03 -5.74 9.76
C LYS A 46 -1.16 -5.02 10.40
N ALA A 47 -1.46 -3.81 9.96
CA ALA A 47 -2.58 -3.00 10.45
C ALA A 47 -3.93 -3.69 10.22
N LEU A 48 -4.16 -4.14 8.99
CA LEU A 48 -5.40 -4.79 8.56
C LEU A 48 -5.58 -6.16 9.24
N ALA A 49 -4.51 -6.94 9.37
CA ALA A 49 -4.55 -8.19 10.12
C ALA A 49 -4.90 -7.97 11.60
N LYS A 50 -4.32 -6.94 12.25
CA LYS A 50 -4.62 -6.59 13.66
C LYS A 50 -6.08 -6.17 13.84
N ALA A 51 -6.69 -5.55 12.83
CA ALA A 51 -8.10 -5.16 12.83
C ALA A 51 -9.07 -6.28 12.40
N GLY A 52 -8.57 -7.49 12.11
CA GLY A 52 -9.40 -8.60 11.64
C GLY A 52 -9.91 -8.45 10.21
N LEU A 53 -9.30 -7.55 9.41
CA LEU A 53 -9.69 -7.26 8.02
C LEU A 53 -8.85 -8.01 6.99
N GLY A 54 -7.84 -8.78 7.42
CA GLY A 54 -6.85 -9.38 6.52
C GLY A 54 -7.39 -10.37 5.48
N SER A 55 -8.61 -10.90 5.66
CA SER A 55 -9.31 -11.75 4.67
C SER A 55 -10.23 -10.95 3.75
N SER A 56 -10.63 -9.74 4.14
CA SER A 56 -11.56 -8.89 3.39
C SER A 56 -10.86 -8.02 2.35
N VAL A 57 -9.54 -7.87 2.45
CA VAL A 57 -8.75 -7.04 1.54
C VAL A 57 -7.46 -7.72 1.17
N ASP A 58 -6.99 -7.48 -0.05
CA ASP A 58 -5.63 -7.84 -0.46
C ASP A 58 -4.75 -6.58 -0.53
N VAL A 59 -3.51 -6.72 -0.09
CA VAL A 59 -2.50 -5.66 -0.16
C VAL A 59 -1.39 -6.14 -1.08
N SER A 60 -1.17 -5.38 -2.14
CA SER A 60 -0.23 -5.72 -3.21
C SER A 60 0.82 -4.62 -3.40
N LEU A 61 1.89 -4.97 -4.10
CA LEU A 61 2.95 -4.06 -4.51
C LEU A 61 3.03 -4.03 -6.02
N THR A 62 3.15 -2.84 -6.59
CA THR A 62 3.58 -2.72 -7.98
C THR A 62 5.08 -2.97 -8.10
N GLY A 63 5.52 -3.41 -9.28
CA GLY A 63 6.92 -3.72 -9.54
C GLY A 63 7.84 -2.49 -9.45
N ILE A 64 9.14 -2.74 -9.34
CA ILE A 64 10.16 -1.68 -9.28
C ILE A 64 10.21 -0.80 -10.54
N ASP A 65 9.76 -1.32 -11.67
CA ASP A 65 9.68 -0.60 -12.96
C ASP A 65 8.31 0.06 -13.21
N ALA A 66 7.32 -0.22 -12.35
CA ALA A 66 5.99 0.39 -12.36
C ALA A 66 5.96 1.63 -11.44
N PRO A 67 4.84 2.30 -11.11
CA PRO A 67 4.88 3.49 -10.24
C PRO A 67 5.34 3.23 -8.78
N ARG A 68 5.84 2.03 -8.45
CA ARG A 68 6.43 1.64 -7.16
C ARG A 68 5.50 1.99 -6.00
N GLU A 69 4.34 1.37 -5.97
CA GLU A 69 3.25 1.67 -5.04
C GLU A 69 2.88 0.45 -4.23
N ALA A 70 2.48 0.67 -2.98
CA ALA A 70 1.66 -0.28 -2.25
C ALA A 70 0.19 0.05 -2.52
N ARG A 71 -0.62 -0.96 -2.79
CA ARG A 71 -2.05 -0.84 -3.08
C ARG A 71 -2.86 -1.76 -2.20
N VAL A 72 -4.12 -1.41 -1.99
CA VAL A 72 -5.12 -2.24 -1.32
C VAL A 72 -6.33 -2.37 -2.24
N ILE A 73 -6.91 -3.56 -2.29
CA ILE A 73 -8.14 -3.88 -3.04
C ILE A 73 -9.07 -4.67 -2.12
N ILE A 74 -10.38 -4.49 -2.25
CA ILE A 74 -11.34 -5.35 -1.54
C ILE A 74 -11.32 -6.73 -2.19
N ALA A 75 -11.14 -7.75 -1.36
CA ALA A 75 -11.17 -9.16 -1.75
C ALA A 75 -12.41 -9.88 -1.20
N ALA A 76 -13.22 -9.20 -0.39
CA ALA A 76 -14.43 -9.73 0.20
C ALA A 76 -15.57 -9.79 -0.83
N ASP A 77 -16.37 -10.85 -0.77
CA ASP A 77 -17.60 -10.93 -1.57
C ASP A 77 -18.67 -10.01 -0.93
N PRO A 78 -19.29 -9.08 -1.68
CA PRO A 78 -20.32 -8.20 -1.15
C PRO A 78 -21.57 -8.93 -0.67
N GLU A 79 -21.91 -10.10 -1.24
CA GLU A 79 -23.07 -10.89 -0.82
C GLU A 79 -22.80 -11.67 0.48
N GLU A 80 -21.54 -12.05 0.71
CA GLU A 80 -21.13 -12.83 1.88
C GLU A 80 -20.56 -11.97 3.03
N THR A 81 -20.37 -10.67 2.81
CA THR A 81 -19.72 -9.77 3.77
C THR A 81 -20.73 -8.83 4.43
N PRO A 82 -21.05 -9.05 5.72
CA PRO A 82 -21.86 -8.11 6.48
C PRO A 82 -21.21 -6.73 6.50
N ASP A 83 -22.05 -5.70 6.35
CA ASP A 83 -21.64 -4.30 6.33
C ASP A 83 -20.56 -3.99 5.28
N TYR A 84 -20.63 -4.63 4.10
CA TYR A 84 -19.68 -4.41 2.99
C TYR A 84 -19.47 -2.91 2.70
N GLY A 85 -20.55 -2.11 2.65
CA GLY A 85 -20.47 -0.67 2.45
C GLY A 85 -19.68 0.10 3.51
N ALA A 86 -19.49 -0.46 4.71
CA ALA A 86 -18.67 0.12 5.77
C ALA A 86 -17.19 -0.30 5.72
N LEU A 87 -16.81 -1.25 4.85
CA LEU A 87 -15.42 -1.72 4.73
C LEU A 87 -14.40 -0.59 4.51
N PRO A 88 -14.63 0.40 3.62
CA PRO A 88 -13.66 1.46 3.40
C PRO A 88 -13.35 2.27 4.67
N SER A 89 -14.38 2.63 5.43
CA SER A 89 -14.21 3.35 6.70
C SER A 89 -13.44 2.53 7.74
N ARG A 90 -13.72 1.22 7.84
CA ARG A 90 -13.00 0.28 8.73
C ARG A 90 -11.54 0.13 8.32
N VAL A 91 -11.26 0.05 7.02
CA VAL A 91 -9.91 0.00 6.46
C VAL A 91 -9.16 1.30 6.79
N ARG A 92 -9.75 2.47 6.55
CA ARG A 92 -9.13 3.76 6.89
C ARG A 92 -8.83 3.86 8.39
N ALA A 93 -9.78 3.48 9.24
CA ALA A 93 -9.58 3.48 10.68
C ALA A 93 -8.40 2.57 11.09
N ALA A 94 -8.32 1.35 10.55
CA ALA A 94 -7.22 0.42 10.85
C ALA A 94 -5.84 0.95 10.40
N LEU A 95 -5.78 1.63 9.25
CA LEU A 95 -4.55 2.17 8.69
C LEU A 95 -4.06 3.44 9.41
N ARG A 96 -4.98 4.23 9.98
CA ARG A 96 -4.68 5.51 10.63
C ARG A 96 -3.68 5.37 11.78
N ASP A 97 -3.81 4.34 12.61
CA ASP A 97 -2.87 4.06 13.72
C ASP A 97 -1.44 3.81 13.25
N PHE A 98 -1.28 3.37 11.99
CA PHE A 98 0.01 3.13 11.35
C PHE A 98 0.51 4.33 10.54
N HIS A 99 -0.18 5.47 10.64
CA HIS A 99 0.08 6.68 9.87
C HIS A 99 0.01 6.42 8.34
N ILE A 100 -1.00 5.64 7.92
CA ILE A 100 -1.27 5.31 6.53
C ILE A 100 -2.66 5.83 6.18
N THR A 101 -2.82 6.40 4.99
CA THR A 101 -4.11 6.78 4.40
C THR A 101 -4.25 6.23 2.99
N LEU A 102 -5.46 6.32 2.48
CA LEU A 102 -5.84 5.93 1.13
C LEU A 102 -5.74 7.12 0.18
N ASP A 103 -5.37 6.85 -1.07
CA ASP A 103 -5.26 7.80 -2.17
C ASP A 103 -5.58 7.07 -3.49
N LEU A 104 -5.91 7.80 -4.54
CA LEU A 104 -6.06 7.17 -5.85
C LEU A 104 -4.67 6.76 -6.40
N PRO A 105 -4.59 5.71 -7.25
CA PRO A 105 -3.35 5.37 -7.95
C PRO A 105 -2.75 6.57 -8.68
N GLN A 106 -1.42 6.66 -8.84
CA GLN A 106 -0.83 7.75 -9.62
C GLN A 106 -1.46 7.85 -11.02
N GLY A 107 -1.93 9.05 -11.38
CA GLY A 107 -2.62 9.34 -12.64
C GLY A 107 -3.22 10.74 -12.64
N GLU A 108 -3.84 11.12 -13.75
CA GLU A 108 -4.64 12.34 -13.83
C GLU A 108 -6.01 12.08 -13.20
N HIS A 109 -6.15 12.52 -11.96
CA HIS A 109 -7.43 12.57 -11.26
C HIS A 109 -7.82 14.03 -11.07
N GLY A 110 -9.12 14.29 -11.03
CA GLY A 110 -9.63 15.58 -10.59
C GLY A 110 -9.39 15.81 -9.09
N GLU A 111 -10.31 16.48 -8.44
CA GLU A 111 -10.29 16.58 -6.98
C GLU A 111 -10.46 15.19 -6.35
N VAL A 112 -9.47 14.75 -5.57
CA VAL A 112 -9.52 13.46 -4.86
C VAL A 112 -10.22 13.68 -3.52
N THR A 113 -11.46 13.19 -3.42
CA THR A 113 -12.26 13.22 -2.18
C THR A 113 -12.28 11.85 -1.51
N ASP A 114 -12.55 11.83 -0.20
CA ASP A 114 -12.68 10.58 0.55
C ASP A 114 -13.84 9.70 0.04
N ASP A 115 -14.90 10.31 -0.48
CA ASP A 115 -16.07 9.63 -1.05
C ASP A 115 -15.72 8.97 -2.39
N LEU A 116 -14.97 9.66 -3.25
CA LEU A 116 -14.50 9.09 -4.52
C LEU A 116 -13.58 7.88 -4.28
N VAL A 117 -12.70 7.96 -3.28
CA VAL A 117 -11.84 6.83 -2.90
C VAL A 117 -12.68 5.66 -2.41
N ASP A 118 -13.73 5.89 -1.61
CA ASP A 118 -14.60 4.82 -1.11
C ASP A 118 -15.41 4.16 -2.22
N GLU A 119 -15.99 4.95 -3.12
CA GLU A 119 -16.70 4.46 -4.29
C GLU A 119 -15.81 3.53 -5.11
N LYS A 120 -14.61 4.02 -5.49
CA LYS A 120 -13.62 3.24 -6.24
C LYS A 120 -13.20 1.97 -5.52
N PHE A 121 -13.05 2.04 -4.21
CA PHE A 121 -12.64 0.89 -3.42
C PHE A 121 -13.73 -0.18 -3.36
N LEU A 122 -15.00 0.23 -3.20
CA LEU A 122 -16.16 -0.65 -3.19
C LEU A 122 -16.42 -1.30 -4.55
N ASP A 123 -16.11 -0.60 -5.64
CA ASP A 123 -16.12 -1.11 -7.02
C ASP A 123 -15.00 -2.14 -7.29
N GLY A 124 -14.14 -2.41 -6.30
CA GLY A 124 -13.02 -3.33 -6.43
C GLY A 124 -11.83 -2.72 -7.17
N GLU A 125 -11.75 -1.39 -7.32
CA GLU A 125 -10.57 -0.77 -7.88
C GLU A 125 -9.39 -0.77 -6.87
N PRO A 126 -8.14 -0.95 -7.34
CA PRO A 126 -6.98 -0.82 -6.47
C PRO A 126 -6.80 0.62 -5.97
N ILE A 127 -6.71 0.78 -4.66
CA ILE A 127 -6.46 2.06 -3.99
C ILE A 127 -5.02 2.14 -3.50
N ARG A 128 -4.37 3.28 -3.68
CA ARG A 128 -2.98 3.50 -3.29
C ARG A 128 -2.87 3.74 -1.78
N LEU A 129 -1.84 3.16 -1.18
CA LEU A 129 -1.48 3.40 0.22
C LEU A 129 -0.41 4.49 0.28
N VAL A 130 -0.65 5.53 1.08
CA VAL A 130 0.29 6.63 1.27
C VAL A 130 0.52 6.91 2.75
N ARG A 131 1.70 7.43 3.10
CA ARG A 131 1.97 7.89 4.47
C ARG A 131 1.16 9.15 4.74
N LEU A 132 0.51 9.20 5.90
CA LEU A 132 -0.02 10.45 6.44
C LEU A 132 1.17 11.40 6.67
N LYS A 133 1.11 12.59 6.06
CA LYS A 133 2.03 13.67 6.42
C LYS A 133 1.69 14.10 7.85
N PRO A 134 2.67 14.31 8.75
CA PRO A 134 2.38 14.95 10.01
C PRO A 134 1.76 16.32 9.72
N LEU A 135 0.66 16.65 10.41
CA LEU A 135 0.09 18.00 10.41
C LEU A 135 1.15 18.93 10.99
N THR A 136 1.76 19.75 10.14
CA THR A 136 2.63 20.88 10.53
C THR A 136 1.80 22.07 10.96
#